data_AF-A0ABD2S133-F1
#
_entry.id   AF-A0ABD2S133-F1
#
_cell.length_a   1.000
_cell.length_b   1.000
_cell.length_c   1.000
_cell.angle_alpha   90.00
_cell.angle_beta   90.00
_cell.angle_gamma   90.00
#
_symmetry.space_group_name_H-M   'P 1'
#
loop_
_entity.id
_entity.type
_entity.pdbx_description
1 polymer ?
#
loop_
_entity_poly.entity_id
_entity_poly.type
_entity_poly.pdbx_seq_one_letter_code
_entity_poly.pdbx_strand_id
1 'polypeptide(L)'
;MAMLWQCPLESFYLQIQIFFRAWMISYNFVILMSPSVLHNLQYRNAQDRIYTKAGPILVAVNPFKEIQLYGSKLVIAYKKKLLDSPHIYSIAETAYSQMMKGKVD
;
A
#
# COMPACT_ATOMS: atom_id res chain seq x y z
N MET A 1 40.98 26.32 -29.30
CA MET A 1 40.72 25.96 -27.89
C MET A 1 39.60 24.95 -27.86
N ALA A 2 39.95 23.67 -27.86
CA ALA A 2 39.05 22.59 -27.49
C ALA A 2 39.21 22.36 -25.98
N MET A 3 38.10 22.26 -25.24
CA MET A 3 38.06 21.46 -24.02
C MET A 3 36.61 21.03 -23.76
N LEU A 4 36.38 19.74 -23.96
CA LEU A 4 35.29 18.95 -23.38
C LEU A 4 35.35 19.06 -21.83
N TRP A 5 34.22 19.09 -21.13
CA TRP A 5 33.89 18.15 -20.01
C TRP A 5 32.64 18.56 -19.19
N GLN A 6 31.72 17.60 -19.14
CA GLN A 6 30.81 17.21 -18.06
C GLN A 6 29.62 18.10 -17.67
N CYS A 7 28.46 17.79 -18.26
CA CYS A 7 27.21 17.75 -17.50
C CYS A 7 27.28 16.56 -16.50
N PRO A 8 27.14 16.77 -15.18
CA PRO A 8 27.12 15.66 -14.25
C PRO A 8 25.73 15.02 -14.28
N LEU A 9 25.66 13.79 -14.82
CA LEU A 9 24.48 12.93 -14.76
C LEU A 9 24.00 12.70 -13.30
N GLU A 10 24.85 12.90 -12.30
CA GLU A 10 24.50 12.82 -10.88
C GLU A 10 23.47 13.87 -10.45
N SER A 11 23.47 15.07 -11.04
CA SER A 11 22.53 16.13 -10.62
C SER A 11 21.11 15.82 -11.11
N PHE A 12 20.97 15.22 -12.30
CA PHE A 12 19.66 14.79 -12.83
C PHE A 12 19.12 13.59 -12.05
N TYR A 13 19.97 12.63 -11.68
CA TYR A 13 19.60 11.53 -10.80
C TYR A 13 19.21 12.01 -9.41
N LEU A 14 19.96 12.93 -8.80
CA LEU A 14 19.59 13.53 -7.53
C LEU A 14 18.29 14.32 -7.65
N GLN A 15 18.05 15.04 -8.74
CA GLN A 15 16.87 15.89 -8.90
C GLN A 15 15.62 15.07 -9.21
N ILE A 16 15.74 13.99 -9.99
CA ILE A 16 14.71 12.96 -10.15
C ILE A 16 14.51 12.21 -8.83
N GLN A 17 15.55 11.87 -8.07
CA GLN A 17 15.45 11.18 -6.77
C GLN A 17 14.90 12.09 -5.67
N ILE A 18 15.15 13.40 -5.71
CA ILE A 18 14.56 14.43 -4.85
C ILE A 18 13.09 14.64 -5.25
N PHE A 19 12.77 14.69 -6.54
CA PHE A 19 11.37 14.70 -6.99
C PHE A 19 10.64 13.42 -6.62
N PHE A 20 11.24 12.24 -6.78
CA PHE A 20 10.66 10.95 -6.38
C PHE A 20 10.59 10.81 -4.87
N ARG A 21 11.57 11.28 -4.10
CA ARG A 21 11.49 11.33 -2.62
C ARG A 21 10.41 12.31 -2.19
N ALA A 22 10.35 13.53 -2.72
CA ALA A 22 9.34 14.51 -2.36
C ALA A 22 7.93 14.09 -2.81
N TRP A 23 7.79 13.39 -3.94
CA TRP A 23 6.52 12.88 -4.47
C TRP A 23 6.07 11.58 -3.76
N MET A 24 7.00 10.70 -3.35
CA MET A 24 6.67 9.56 -2.46
C MET A 24 6.39 10.01 -1.02
N ILE A 25 7.00 11.09 -0.54
CA ILE A 25 6.68 11.74 0.73
C ILE A 25 5.44 12.65 0.51
N SER A 26 4.40 12.12 -0.13
CA SER A 26 3.07 12.68 0.07
C SER A 26 2.75 12.56 1.57
N TYR A 27 2.21 13.61 2.16
CA TYR A 27 1.88 13.76 3.58
C TYR A 27 1.27 12.49 4.22
N ASN A 28 0.54 11.70 3.43
CA ASN A 28 -0.04 10.41 3.81
C ASN A 28 0.99 9.35 4.26
N PHE A 29 2.15 9.22 3.61
CA PHE A 29 3.15 8.20 3.98
C PHE A 29 3.84 8.56 5.30
N VAL A 30 4.12 9.86 5.52
CA VAL A 30 4.69 10.35 6.79
C VAL A 30 3.74 10.09 7.95
N ILE A 31 2.43 10.30 7.75
CA ILE A 31 1.41 9.99 8.77
C ILE A 31 1.32 8.48 9.02
N LEU A 32 1.36 7.66 7.97
CA LEU A 32 1.37 6.20 8.08
C LEU A 32 2.60 5.65 8.82
N MET A 33 3.70 6.39 8.84
CA MET A 33 4.93 6.03 9.55
C MET A 33 5.10 6.71 10.92
N SER A 34 4.08 7.45 11.37
CA SER A 34 4.03 7.99 12.73
C SER A 34 4.17 6.87 13.77
N PRO A 35 4.85 7.10 14.90
CA PRO A 35 5.05 6.10 15.96
C PRO A 35 3.74 5.44 16.42
N SER A 36 2.62 6.17 16.44
CA SER A 36 1.32 5.61 16.81
C SER A 36 0.80 4.59 15.78
N VAL A 37 1.00 4.84 14.48
CA VAL A 37 0.60 3.92 13.41
C VAL A 37 1.53 2.71 13.39
N LEU A 38 2.83 2.94 13.57
CA LEU A 38 3.81 1.86 13.68
C LEU A 38 3.50 0.91 14.84
N HIS A 39 3.17 1.45 16.01
CA HIS A 39 2.76 0.65 17.17
C HIS A 39 1.49 -0.17 16.86
N ASN A 40 0.51 0.41 16.17
CA ASN A 40 -0.70 -0.31 15.78
C ASN A 40 -0.41 -1.47 14.82
N LEU A 41 0.44 -1.24 13.81
CA LEU A 41 0.87 -2.27 12.86
C LEU A 41 1.62 -3.40 13.57
N GLN A 42 2.53 -3.07 14.49
CA GLN A 42 3.26 -4.06 15.30
C GLN A 42 2.31 -4.89 16.17
N TYR A 43 1.38 -4.24 16.89
CA TYR A 43 0.40 -4.91 17.73
C TYR A 43 -0.50 -5.87 16.92
N ARG A 44 -0.95 -5.45 15.75
CA ARG A 44 -1.78 -6.28 14.86
C ARG A 44 -0.99 -7.44 14.24
N ASN A 45 0.26 -7.20 13.85
CA ASN A 45 1.14 -8.24 13.33
C ASN A 45 1.41 -9.34 14.38
N ALA A 46 1.55 -8.96 15.65
CA ALA A 46 1.66 -9.92 16.75
C ALA A 46 0.40 -10.78 16.97
N GLN A 47 -0.73 -10.39 16.38
CA GLN A 47 -2.02 -11.09 16.43
C GLN A 47 -2.39 -11.73 15.08
N ASP A 48 -1.42 -11.93 14.17
CA ASP A 48 -1.61 -12.52 12.84
C ASP A 48 -2.55 -11.72 11.92
N ARG A 49 -2.73 -10.42 12.19
CA ARG A 49 -3.54 -9.51 11.39
C ARG A 49 -2.64 -8.64 10.51
N ILE A 50 -2.27 -9.19 9.36
CA ILE A 50 -1.31 -8.57 8.43
C ILE A 50 -1.87 -7.43 7.60
N TYR A 51 -3.19 -7.35 7.46
CA TYR A 51 -3.87 -6.32 6.67
C TYR A 51 -4.48 -5.24 7.57
N THR A 52 -4.23 -3.98 7.23
CA THR A 52 -4.77 -2.81 7.93
C THR A 52 -5.26 -1.79 6.92
N LYS A 53 -6.52 -1.36 7.05
CA LYS A 53 -7.09 -0.32 6.19
C LYS A 53 -6.75 1.06 6.76
N ALA A 54 -6.17 1.91 5.92
CA ALA A 54 -5.84 3.30 6.22
C ALA A 54 -6.54 4.20 5.18
N GLY A 55 -7.81 4.48 5.41
CA GLY A 55 -8.66 5.20 4.45
C GLY A 55 -8.84 4.40 3.14
N PRO A 56 -8.46 4.97 1.98
CA PRO A 56 -8.55 4.27 0.69
C PRO A 56 -7.42 3.25 0.47
N ILE A 57 -6.37 3.29 1.30
CA ILE A 57 -5.18 2.45 1.14
C ILE A 57 -5.30 1.21 2.05
N LEU A 58 -4.86 0.07 1.54
CA LEU A 58 -4.66 -1.14 2.33
C LEU A 58 -3.16 -1.33 2.58
N VAL A 59 -2.76 -1.37 3.85
CA VAL A 59 -1.40 -1.67 4.28
C VAL A 59 -1.29 -3.16 4.57
N ALA A 60 -0.29 -3.81 3.99
CA ALA A 60 0.02 -5.22 4.23
C ALA A 60 1.41 -5.33 4.88
N VAL A 61 1.50 -6.05 6.00
CA VAL A 61 2.76 -6.35 6.70
C VAL A 61 3.14 -7.80 6.43
N ASN A 62 4.38 -8.06 5.99
CA ASN A 62 4.83 -9.44 5.78
C ASN A 62 5.01 -10.14 7.13
N PRO A 63 4.28 -11.24 7.42
CA PRO A 63 4.39 -11.95 8.69
C PRO A 63 5.64 -12.84 8.80
N PHE A 64 6.34 -13.11 7.68
CA PHE A 64 7.47 -14.05 7.60
C PHE A 64 7.17 -15.46 8.15
N LYS A 65 5.89 -15.82 8.21
CA LYS A 65 5.39 -17.15 8.59
C LYS A 65 4.13 -17.48 7.81
N GLU A 66 3.81 -18.76 7.74
CA GLU A 66 2.57 -19.21 7.11
C GLU A 66 1.37 -18.86 7.99
N ILE A 67 0.35 -18.24 7.40
CA ILE A 67 -0.90 -17.90 8.08
C ILE A 67 -2.06 -18.30 7.17
N GLN A 68 -3.07 -18.97 7.74
CA GLN A 68 -4.27 -19.41 7.02
C GLN A 68 -5.24 -18.24 6.81
N LEU A 69 -4.86 -17.29 5.95
CA LEU A 69 -5.66 -16.09 5.63
C LEU A 69 -6.38 -16.17 4.28
N TYR A 70 -6.06 -17.17 3.48
CA TYR A 70 -6.62 -17.38 2.15
C TYR A 70 -7.48 -18.64 2.12
N GLY A 71 -8.64 -18.56 1.48
CA GLY A 71 -9.51 -19.71 1.28
C GLY A 71 -10.73 -19.37 0.45
N SER A 72 -11.27 -20.37 -0.25
CA SER A 72 -12.45 -20.22 -1.12
C SER A 72 -13.68 -19.70 -0.35
N LYS A 73 -13.88 -20.16 0.88
CA LYS A 73 -14.97 -19.70 1.77
C LYS A 73 -14.88 -18.19 2.04
N LEU A 74 -13.67 -17.68 2.30
CA LEU A 74 -13.44 -16.25 2.54
C LEU A 74 -13.71 -15.42 1.29
N VAL A 75 -13.26 -15.87 0.12
CA VAL A 75 -13.55 -15.19 -1.16
C VAL A 75 -15.06 -15.02 -1.34
N ILE A 76 -15.85 -16.08 -1.11
CA ILE A 76 -17.31 -16.03 -1.22
C ILE A 76 -17.90 -15.06 -0.19
N ALA A 77 -17.41 -15.07 1.05
CA ALA A 77 -17.88 -14.18 2.10
C ALA A 77 -17.63 -12.69 1.76
N TYR A 78 -16.46 -12.35 1.24
CA TYR A 78 -16.15 -10.99 0.78
C TYR A 78 -16.95 -10.58 -0.45
N LYS A 79 -17.10 -11.48 -1.44
CA LYS A 79 -17.95 -11.24 -2.62
C LYS A 79 -19.41 -10.94 -2.23
N LYS A 80 -19.93 -11.63 -1.22
CA LYS A 80 -21.28 -11.41 -0.67
C LYS A 80 -21.34 -10.25 0.34
N LYS A 81 -20.24 -9.55 0.61
CA LYS A 81 -20.12 -8.47 1.60
C LYS A 81 -20.58 -8.87 3.01
N LEU A 82 -20.36 -10.13 3.38
CA LEU A 82 -20.68 -10.65 4.71
C LEU A 82 -19.59 -10.32 5.74
N LEU A 83 -18.42 -9.88 5.28
CA LEU A 83 -17.27 -9.49 6.09
C LEU A 83 -16.78 -8.11 5.67
N ASP A 84 -16.49 -7.26 6.67
CA ASP A 84 -15.91 -5.91 6.47
C ASP A 84 -14.50 -5.78 7.08
N SER A 85 -13.89 -6.89 7.47
CA SER A 85 -12.51 -6.88 7.97
C SER A 85 -11.53 -6.54 6.84
N PRO A 86 -10.46 -5.77 7.14
CA PRO A 86 -9.48 -5.37 6.14
C PRO A 86 -8.78 -6.58 5.54
N HIS A 87 -8.94 -6.77 4.24
CA HIS A 87 -8.36 -7.88 3.49
C HIS A 87 -8.26 -7.53 2.00
N ILE A 88 -7.31 -8.14 1.29
CA ILE A 88 -7.13 -7.91 -0.14
C ILE A 88 -8.40 -8.24 -0.96
N TYR A 89 -9.17 -9.25 -0.54
CA TYR A 89 -10.44 -9.62 -1.17
C TYR A 89 -11.51 -8.53 -1.07
N SER A 90 -11.53 -7.74 0.01
CA SER A 90 -12.47 -6.61 0.15
C SER A 90 -12.15 -5.51 -0.87
N ILE A 91 -10.86 -5.19 -1.05
CA ILE A 91 -10.40 -4.21 -2.03
C ILE A 91 -10.66 -4.70 -3.46
N ALA A 92 -10.33 -5.96 -3.76
CA ALA A 92 -10.56 -6.57 -5.06
C ALA A 92 -12.05 -6.60 -5.44
N GLU A 93 -12.93 -6.99 -4.52
CA GLU A 93 -14.38 -6.99 -4.75
C GLU A 93 -14.90 -5.55 -4.96
N THR A 94 -14.38 -4.57 -4.22
CA THR A 94 -14.77 -3.16 -4.38
C THR A 94 -14.38 -2.65 -5.76
N ALA A 95 -13.13 -2.89 -6.19
CA ALA A 95 -12.63 -2.50 -7.50
C ALA A 95 -13.41 -3.20 -8.63
N TYR A 96 -13.66 -4.51 -8.49
CA TYR A 96 -14.45 -5.27 -9.45
C TYR A 96 -15.89 -4.76 -9.55
N SER A 97 -16.55 -4.55 -8.41
CA SER A 97 -17.90 -3.98 -8.34
C SER A 97 -17.99 -2.59 -8.96
N GLN A 98 -16.96 -1.75 -8.81
CA GLN A 98 -16.91 -0.41 -9.42
C GLN A 98 -16.74 -0.49 -10.95
N MET A 99 -15.81 -1.33 -11.40
CA MET A 99 -15.59 -1.61 -12.82
C MET A 99 -16.87 -2.10 -13.52
N MET A 100 -17.60 -3.05 -12.91
CA MET A 100 -18.84 -3.57 -13.47
C MET A 100 -20.00 -2.57 -13.48
N LYS A 101 -19.95 -1.55 -12.62
CA LYS A 101 -20.96 -0.48 -12.57
C LYS A 101 -20.67 0.66 -13.55
N GLY A 102 -19.59 0.59 -14.32
CA GLY A 102 -19.21 1.64 -15.28
C GLY A 102 -18.76 2.94 -14.61
N LYS A 103 -18.43 2.92 -13.32
CA LYS A 103 -17.82 4.06 -12.63
C LYS A 103 -16.31 3.89 -12.66
N VAL A 104 -15.72 4.28 -13.79
CA VAL A 104 -14.30 4.59 -13.87
C VAL A 104 -14.21 6.07 -13.49
N ASP A 105 -13.85 6.34 -12.25
CA ASP A 105 -13.55 7.70 -11.77
C ASP A 105 -12.19 8.14 -12.31
#